data_AF-A0A444X3G7-F1
#
_entry.id   AF-A0A444X3G7-F1
#
_cell.length_a   1.000
_cell.length_b   1.000
_cell.length_c   1.000
_cell.angle_alpha   90.00
_cell.angle_beta   90.00
_cell.angle_gamma   90.00
#
_symmetry.space_group_name_H-M   'P 1'
#
loop_
_entity.id
_entity.type
_entity.pdbx_description
1 polymer ?
#
loop_
_entity_poly.entity_id
_entity_poly.type
_entity_poly.pdbx_seq_one_letter_code
_entity_poly.pdbx_strand_id
1 'polypeptide(L)'
;MQEEIAFDERRFKSKNHECIFNWMISKDIILEVPFKLRKEEYPEIQKAIRKRGWELLCTQPQVVSMPLIHEFYANVIKKNENEEPYLSYVRGVVVHFSPNTINRVLMIKPKWFKQPSYKERVKYDQRCVDVLSDLCKVGTNWVLDSQGQPLKLRRGDLIPQAKGWHDIVRRSLIPTSNNSEVTINRAIMIHCIMKGGEINVGEIIAKNIVDTAENVKQDSWLGYPSTILRLCEDAGVPLEEFEETDIVSVAKPITKKRLEYVTTVQLERQPLAKRKKRKGERQEEEHEKMEESSALNLNQLQAALEGISEQYSQIQRSQEEQAQQQRDLWQVMNQQREVQVQWMSQQSEYQTHMMELQQEQYTKMYEAINNSTAEYERSMNKVIQEQFQLRKEQAQQRELLQRMDDRTDKLYREFNENRMFKEARHLDRVEYDMITQEKLTCLCGTFSALNPQIRTFN
;
A
#
# COMPACT_ATOMS: atom_id res chain seq x y z
N MET A 1 15.43 -4.62 -47.10
CA MET A 1 14.39 -3.71 -46.59
C MET A 1 14.01 -4.23 -45.23
N GLN A 2 14.36 -3.50 -44.16
CA GLN A 2 13.80 -3.77 -42.84
C GLN A 2 12.34 -3.34 -42.90
N GLU A 3 11.41 -4.24 -42.64
CA GLU A 3 10.01 -3.87 -42.37
C GLU A 3 10.02 -2.92 -41.17
N GLU A 4 9.73 -1.64 -41.42
CA GLU A 4 9.35 -0.72 -40.36
C GLU A 4 8.07 -1.29 -39.75
N ILE A 5 8.20 -1.95 -38.60
CA ILE A 5 7.05 -2.40 -37.81
C ILE A 5 6.24 -1.15 -37.49
N ALA A 6 5.11 -1.00 -38.18
CA ALA A 6 4.20 0.11 -38.01
C ALA A 6 3.70 0.12 -36.57
N PHE A 7 3.80 1.28 -35.92
CA PHE A 7 3.34 1.50 -34.56
C PHE A 7 1.83 1.23 -34.45
N ASP A 8 1.42 0.35 -33.53
CA ASP A 8 0.00 0.06 -33.29
C ASP A 8 -0.66 1.18 -32.46
N GLU A 9 -1.11 2.22 -33.17
CA GLU A 9 -1.86 3.36 -32.60
C GLU A 9 -3.21 2.97 -31.99
N ARG A 10 -3.75 1.78 -32.32
CA ARG A 10 -4.99 1.30 -31.73
C ARG A 10 -4.75 0.73 -30.34
N ARG A 11 -3.63 0.05 -30.11
CA ARG A 11 -3.35 -0.57 -28.80
C ARG A 11 -2.54 0.31 -27.86
N PHE A 12 -1.69 1.20 -28.37
CA PHE A 12 -0.68 1.87 -27.55
C PHE A 12 -0.70 3.39 -27.70
N LYS A 13 -0.45 4.10 -26.59
CA LYS A 13 -0.32 5.58 -26.58
C LYS A 13 0.99 6.07 -27.21
N SER A 14 2.03 5.24 -27.21
CA SER A 14 3.32 5.54 -27.83
C SER A 14 4.14 4.27 -28.04
N LYS A 15 5.19 4.36 -28.87
CA LYS A 15 6.15 3.27 -29.10
C LYS A 15 6.81 2.74 -27.82
N ASN A 16 6.93 3.57 -26.78
CA ASN A 16 7.42 3.12 -25.47
C ASN A 16 6.43 2.15 -24.80
N HIS A 17 5.12 2.41 -24.90
CA HIS A 17 4.08 1.56 -24.33
C HIS A 17 4.00 0.21 -25.06
N GLU A 18 4.28 0.19 -26.36
CA GLU A 18 4.44 -1.06 -27.13
C GLU A 18 5.63 -1.90 -26.63
N CYS A 19 6.77 -1.26 -26.33
CA CYS A 19 7.91 -1.94 -25.69
C CYS A 19 7.55 -2.47 -24.29
N ILE A 20 6.83 -1.68 -23.48
CA ILE A 20 6.35 -2.09 -22.15
C ILE A 20 5.40 -3.28 -22.29
N PHE A 21 4.52 -3.29 -23.29
CA PHE A 21 3.58 -4.37 -23.53
C PHE A 21 4.28 -5.72 -23.73
N ASN A 22 5.38 -5.75 -24.50
CA ASN A 22 6.17 -6.98 -24.65
C ASN A 22 6.69 -7.53 -23.31
N TRP A 23 6.99 -6.65 -22.35
CA TRP A 23 7.32 -7.08 -20.99
C TRP A 23 6.09 -7.49 -20.19
N MET A 24 4.96 -6.81 -20.36
CA MET A 24 3.69 -7.13 -19.69
C MET A 24 3.13 -8.50 -20.12
N ILE A 25 3.27 -8.90 -21.39
CA ILE A 25 2.81 -10.21 -21.89
C ILE A 25 3.46 -11.37 -21.12
N SER A 26 4.71 -11.20 -20.66
CA SER A 26 5.41 -12.21 -19.86
C SER A 26 4.85 -12.39 -18.44
N LYS A 27 3.89 -11.55 -18.01
CA LYS A 27 3.33 -11.55 -16.65
C LYS A 27 2.08 -12.40 -16.55
N ASP A 28 2.05 -13.23 -15.51
CA ASP A 28 0.86 -13.98 -15.12
C ASP A 28 -0.22 -13.08 -14.52
N ILE A 29 -1.47 -13.53 -14.59
CA ILE A 29 -2.63 -12.82 -14.03
C ILE A 29 -3.14 -13.53 -12.78
N ILE A 30 -3.42 -12.74 -11.75
CA ILE A 30 -3.97 -13.23 -10.48
C ILE A 30 -5.43 -13.62 -10.69
N LEU A 31 -5.69 -14.92 -10.57
CA LEU A 31 -7.04 -15.45 -10.67
C LEU A 31 -7.87 -15.05 -9.46
N GLU A 32 -8.91 -14.26 -9.68
CA GLU A 32 -9.96 -13.96 -8.71
C GLU A 32 -10.81 -15.21 -8.44
N VAL A 33 -11.46 -15.31 -7.27
CA VAL A 33 -12.36 -16.44 -6.96
C VAL A 33 -13.58 -15.98 -6.18
N PRO A 34 -14.74 -16.58 -6.45
CA PRO A 34 -15.93 -16.35 -5.66
C PRO A 34 -15.95 -17.23 -4.41
N PHE A 35 -16.78 -16.83 -3.43
CA PHE A 35 -17.22 -17.72 -2.37
C PHE A 35 -18.29 -18.68 -2.90
N LYS A 36 -18.12 -19.98 -2.64
CA LYS A 36 -19.15 -21.01 -2.86
C LYS A 36 -19.48 -21.66 -1.52
N LEU A 37 -20.21 -20.91 -0.70
CA LEU A 37 -20.66 -21.28 0.65
C LEU A 37 -22.18 -21.46 0.66
N ARG A 38 -22.69 -22.42 1.42
CA ARG A 38 -24.14 -22.57 1.66
C ARG A 38 -24.65 -21.44 2.56
N LYS A 39 -25.96 -21.18 2.59
CA LYS A 39 -26.56 -20.07 3.37
C LYS A 39 -26.23 -20.15 4.86
N GLU A 40 -26.07 -21.35 5.38
CA GLU A 40 -25.79 -21.66 6.78
C GLU A 40 -24.29 -21.62 7.11
N GLU A 41 -23.42 -21.61 6.09
CA GLU A 41 -21.97 -21.67 6.25
C GLU A 41 -21.36 -20.26 6.27
N TYR A 42 -20.72 -19.92 7.40
CA TYR A 42 -20.09 -18.62 7.63
C TYR A 42 -21.04 -17.44 7.31
N PRO A 43 -22.23 -17.36 7.94
CA PRO A 43 -23.21 -16.31 7.69
C PRO A 43 -22.65 -14.90 7.90
N GLU A 44 -21.64 -14.75 8.75
CA GLU A 44 -20.89 -13.53 8.98
C GLU A 44 -20.13 -13.04 7.74
N ILE A 45 -19.60 -13.94 6.90
CA ILE A 45 -18.96 -13.56 5.63
C ILE A 45 -20.02 -13.00 4.68
N GLN A 46 -21.13 -13.72 4.51
CA GLN A 46 -22.21 -13.27 3.62
C GLN A 46 -22.84 -11.95 4.09
N LYS A 47 -23.02 -11.79 5.41
CA LYS A 47 -23.52 -10.54 6.01
C LYS A 47 -22.55 -9.38 5.74
N ALA A 48 -21.25 -9.60 5.86
CA ALA A 48 -20.26 -8.57 5.57
C ALA A 48 -20.22 -8.19 4.08
N ILE A 49 -20.30 -9.15 3.17
CA ILE A 49 -20.36 -8.89 1.71
C ILE A 49 -21.57 -8.01 1.39
N ARG A 50 -22.77 -8.41 1.84
CA ARG A 50 -24.02 -7.63 1.62
C ARG A 50 -23.97 -6.26 2.26
N LYS A 51 -23.49 -6.19 3.51
CA LYS A 51 -23.35 -4.92 4.22
C LYS A 51 -22.41 -3.97 3.49
N ARG A 52 -21.37 -4.47 2.82
CA ARG A 52 -20.39 -3.65 2.09
C ARG A 52 -20.75 -3.40 0.63
N GLY A 53 -21.65 -4.18 0.04
CA GLY A 53 -21.93 -4.10 -1.40
C GLY A 53 -20.82 -4.75 -2.24
N TRP A 54 -20.19 -5.81 -1.72
CA TRP A 54 -19.02 -6.45 -2.35
C TRP A 54 -19.40 -7.67 -3.21
N GLU A 55 -20.64 -7.77 -3.63
CA GLU A 55 -21.15 -8.88 -4.43
C GLU A 55 -20.36 -9.02 -5.74
N LEU A 56 -20.16 -7.93 -6.49
CA LEU A 56 -19.39 -7.94 -7.73
C LEU A 56 -17.89 -8.18 -7.52
N LEU A 57 -17.34 -7.74 -6.38
CA LEU A 57 -15.95 -8.04 -6.00
C LEU A 57 -15.74 -9.55 -5.71
N CYS A 58 -16.80 -10.22 -5.27
CA CYS A 58 -16.82 -11.65 -4.95
C CYS A 58 -17.46 -12.50 -6.05
N THR A 59 -17.77 -11.92 -7.22
CA THR A 59 -18.41 -12.60 -8.36
C THR A 59 -17.56 -12.40 -9.60
N GLN A 60 -17.02 -13.50 -10.14
CA GLN A 60 -16.12 -13.42 -11.29
C GLN A 60 -16.91 -13.44 -12.61
N PRO A 61 -16.53 -12.61 -13.60
CA PRO A 61 -16.99 -12.76 -14.98
C PRO A 61 -16.47 -14.08 -15.60
N GLN A 62 -17.15 -14.59 -16.63
CA GLN A 62 -16.92 -15.94 -17.15
C GLN A 62 -15.61 -16.09 -17.93
N VAL A 63 -15.17 -15.04 -18.63
CA VAL A 63 -14.02 -15.05 -19.54
C VAL A 63 -13.41 -13.65 -19.52
N VAL A 64 -12.11 -13.54 -19.22
CA VAL A 64 -11.36 -12.28 -19.33
C VAL A 64 -10.17 -12.55 -20.25
N SER A 65 -9.97 -11.72 -21.27
CA SER A 65 -8.81 -11.83 -22.15
C SER A 65 -7.53 -11.44 -21.40
N MET A 66 -6.48 -12.26 -21.49
CA MET A 66 -5.16 -11.92 -20.94
C MET A 66 -4.53 -10.72 -21.68
N PRO A 67 -4.49 -10.69 -23.03
CA PRO A 67 -3.97 -9.54 -23.78
C PRO A 67 -4.61 -8.21 -23.40
N LEU A 68 -5.93 -8.20 -23.16
CA LEU A 68 -6.66 -7.00 -22.72
C LEU A 68 -6.09 -6.43 -21.41
N ILE A 69 -5.76 -7.30 -20.45
CA ILE A 69 -5.19 -6.89 -19.17
C ILE A 69 -3.75 -6.40 -19.36
N HIS A 70 -2.95 -7.09 -20.18
CA HIS A 70 -1.58 -6.68 -20.49
C HIS A 70 -1.56 -5.31 -21.17
N GLU A 71 -2.46 -5.07 -22.12
CA GLU A 71 -2.62 -3.81 -22.83
C GLU A 71 -3.02 -2.69 -21.87
N PHE A 72 -4.01 -2.95 -21.01
CA PHE A 72 -4.43 -2.01 -19.98
C PHE A 72 -3.25 -1.61 -19.08
N TYR A 73 -2.49 -2.58 -18.56
CA TYR A 73 -1.36 -2.31 -17.67
C TYR A 73 -0.20 -1.61 -18.38
N ALA A 74 0.08 -1.95 -19.63
CA ALA A 74 1.12 -1.30 -20.41
C ALA A 74 0.83 0.21 -20.55
N ASN A 75 -0.43 0.58 -20.77
CA ASN A 75 -0.85 1.96 -20.99
C ASN A 75 -1.19 2.75 -19.71
N VAL A 76 -1.06 2.15 -18.51
CA VAL A 76 -1.20 2.87 -17.21
C VAL A 76 0.00 3.77 -16.93
N ILE A 77 1.19 3.35 -17.38
CA ILE A 77 2.43 4.08 -17.10
C ILE A 77 2.34 5.47 -17.74
N LYS A 78 2.55 6.51 -16.94
CA LYS A 78 2.49 7.88 -17.44
C LYS A 78 3.65 8.16 -18.39
N LYS A 79 3.39 8.89 -19.46
CA LYS A 79 4.47 9.40 -20.32
C LYS A 79 5.24 10.52 -19.62
N ASN A 80 4.50 11.42 -18.96
CA ASN A 80 5.00 12.63 -18.29
C ASN A 80 4.26 12.84 -16.95
N GLU A 81 4.89 13.54 -16.00
CA GLU A 81 4.27 13.83 -14.69
C GLU A 81 2.97 14.65 -14.77
N ASN A 82 2.82 15.44 -15.84
CA ASN A 82 1.64 16.27 -16.10
C ASN A 82 0.41 15.50 -16.60
N GLU A 83 0.53 14.21 -16.92
CA GLU A 83 -0.62 13.41 -17.34
C GLU A 83 -1.57 13.16 -16.17
N GLU A 84 -2.86 13.26 -16.46
CA GLU A 84 -3.92 12.98 -15.49
C GLU A 84 -3.75 11.56 -14.92
N PRO A 85 -3.75 11.40 -13.58
CA PRO A 85 -3.64 10.08 -12.98
C PRO A 85 -4.86 9.22 -13.29
N TYR A 86 -4.67 7.90 -13.19
CA TYR A 86 -5.76 6.93 -13.32
C TYR A 86 -6.42 6.84 -14.71
N LEU A 87 -5.61 6.98 -15.78
CA LEU A 87 -6.01 6.78 -17.17
C LEU A 87 -5.22 5.65 -17.83
N SER A 88 -5.92 4.70 -18.43
CA SER A 88 -5.34 3.74 -19.37
C SER A 88 -5.90 3.96 -20.78
N TYR A 89 -5.33 3.28 -21.76
CA TYR A 89 -5.79 3.27 -23.15
C TYR A 89 -5.84 1.82 -23.62
N VAL A 90 -6.96 1.42 -24.19
CA VAL A 90 -7.21 0.04 -24.62
C VAL A 90 -8.05 0.09 -25.88
N ARG A 91 -7.54 -0.47 -26.98
CA ARG A 91 -8.20 -0.63 -28.28
C ARG A 91 -8.86 0.65 -28.79
N GLY A 92 -8.09 1.73 -28.82
CA GLY A 92 -8.57 3.02 -29.33
C GLY A 92 -9.29 3.89 -28.30
N VAL A 93 -9.53 3.37 -27.09
CA VAL A 93 -10.44 4.00 -26.12
C VAL A 93 -9.69 4.34 -24.83
N VAL A 94 -9.92 5.55 -24.31
CA VAL A 94 -9.42 5.98 -23.01
C VAL A 94 -10.27 5.39 -21.90
N VAL A 95 -9.63 4.66 -20.97
CA VAL A 95 -10.30 3.99 -19.86
C VAL A 95 -9.92 4.69 -18.54
N HIS A 96 -10.90 5.35 -17.92
CA HIS A 96 -10.72 5.97 -16.60
C HIS A 96 -10.81 4.90 -15.50
N PHE A 97 -9.84 4.85 -14.60
CA PHE A 97 -9.84 3.94 -13.45
C PHE A 97 -9.68 4.69 -12.12
N SER A 98 -10.20 5.92 -12.05
CA SER A 98 -10.25 6.69 -10.81
C SER A 98 -10.98 5.93 -9.69
N PRO A 99 -10.71 6.24 -8.40
CA PRO A 99 -11.43 5.61 -7.28
C PRO A 99 -12.96 5.65 -7.42
N ASN A 100 -13.51 6.74 -7.96
CA ASN A 100 -14.94 6.91 -8.19
C ASN A 100 -15.43 6.02 -9.33
N THR A 101 -14.67 5.91 -10.42
CA THR A 101 -15.00 5.04 -11.55
C THR A 101 -14.99 3.57 -11.12
N ILE A 102 -13.98 3.14 -10.36
CA ILE A 102 -13.90 1.78 -9.81
C ILE A 102 -15.10 1.48 -8.89
N ASN A 103 -15.43 2.38 -7.98
CA ASN A 103 -16.59 2.20 -7.11
C ASN A 103 -17.90 2.12 -7.91
N ARG A 104 -18.04 2.90 -9.01
CA ARG A 104 -19.20 2.86 -9.90
C ARG A 104 -19.34 1.50 -10.60
N VAL A 105 -18.29 1.01 -11.28
CA VAL A 105 -18.36 -0.26 -12.03
C VAL A 105 -18.49 -1.48 -11.13
N LEU A 106 -18.02 -1.40 -9.88
CA LEU A 106 -18.23 -2.41 -8.84
C LEU A 106 -19.54 -2.24 -8.07
N MET A 107 -20.35 -1.20 -8.39
CA MET A 107 -21.59 -0.85 -7.71
C MET A 107 -21.45 -0.66 -6.18
N ILE A 108 -20.26 -0.24 -5.73
CA ILE A 108 -19.94 0.00 -4.32
C ILE A 108 -20.39 1.40 -3.94
N LYS A 109 -21.37 1.46 -3.03
CA LYS A 109 -21.86 2.73 -2.47
C LYS A 109 -21.03 3.12 -1.24
N PRO A 110 -20.69 4.41 -1.06
CA PRO A 110 -20.09 4.91 0.18
C PRO A 110 -20.98 4.55 1.38
N LYS A 111 -20.38 4.03 2.44
CA LYS A 111 -21.10 3.61 3.65
C LYS A 111 -20.31 4.04 4.87
N TRP A 112 -21.03 4.57 5.86
CA TRP A 112 -20.43 4.94 7.13
C TRP A 112 -20.23 3.72 8.02
N PHE A 113 -19.06 3.60 8.62
CA PHE A 113 -18.73 2.57 9.59
C PHE A 113 -18.33 3.21 10.93
N LYS A 114 -18.83 2.67 12.04
CA LYS A 114 -18.50 3.16 13.39
C LYS A 114 -17.06 2.83 13.80
N GLN A 115 -16.42 1.89 13.11
CA GLN A 115 -15.12 1.35 13.45
C GLN A 115 -14.03 2.03 12.63
N PRO A 116 -12.80 2.19 13.17
CA PRO A 116 -11.71 2.83 12.46
C PRO A 116 -11.48 2.22 11.07
N SER A 117 -11.22 3.09 10.10
CA SER A 117 -10.95 2.76 8.71
C SER A 117 -9.64 1.98 8.56
N TYR A 118 -9.47 1.31 7.43
CA TYR A 118 -8.21 0.66 7.08
C TYR A 118 -7.02 1.64 7.11
N LYS A 119 -7.20 2.85 6.56
CA LYS A 119 -6.15 3.88 6.49
C LYS A 119 -5.71 4.33 7.88
N GLU A 120 -6.64 4.51 8.81
CA GLU A 120 -6.32 4.80 10.21
C GLU A 120 -5.62 3.62 10.88
N ARG A 121 -6.03 2.37 10.59
CA ARG A 121 -5.39 1.17 11.16
C ARG A 121 -3.94 1.00 10.71
N VAL A 122 -3.63 1.31 9.46
CA VAL A 122 -2.25 1.25 8.94
C VAL A 122 -1.36 2.33 9.55
N LYS A 123 -1.89 3.54 9.80
CA LYS A 123 -1.11 4.64 10.40
C LYS A 123 -0.74 4.43 11.87
N TYR A 124 -1.58 3.69 12.62
CA TYR A 124 -1.35 3.39 14.04
C TYR A 124 -0.92 1.92 14.19
N ASP A 125 0.36 1.63 13.91
CA ASP A 125 0.95 0.28 13.91
C ASP A 125 0.97 -0.40 15.30
N GLN A 126 0.75 0.36 16.38
CA GLN A 126 0.75 -0.14 17.77
C GLN A 126 -0.39 -1.11 18.14
N ARG A 127 -1.26 -1.53 17.19
CA ARG A 127 -2.41 -2.43 17.42
C ARG A 127 -2.24 -3.84 16.84
N CYS A 128 -1.04 -4.21 16.41
CA CYS A 128 -0.76 -5.56 15.89
C CYS A 128 -1.04 -6.70 16.89
N VAL A 129 -1.20 -6.40 18.19
CA VAL A 129 -1.62 -7.35 19.23
C VAL A 129 -3.06 -7.84 19.00
N ASP A 130 -4.00 -6.93 18.76
CA ASP A 130 -5.42 -7.27 18.51
C ASP A 130 -5.59 -7.99 17.17
N VAL A 131 -4.79 -7.62 16.17
CA VAL A 131 -4.79 -8.27 14.86
C VAL A 131 -4.44 -9.75 15.00
N LEU A 132 -3.45 -10.08 15.83
CA LEU A 132 -3.04 -11.46 16.00
C LEU A 132 -4.10 -12.28 16.74
N SER A 133 -4.64 -11.76 17.85
CA SER A 133 -5.63 -12.48 18.67
C SER A 133 -6.95 -12.71 17.94
N ASP A 134 -7.37 -11.77 17.10
CA ASP A 134 -8.62 -11.87 16.34
C ASP A 134 -8.52 -12.74 15.08
N LEU A 135 -7.34 -12.82 14.47
CA LEU A 135 -7.16 -13.49 13.17
C LEU A 135 -6.59 -14.91 13.29
N CYS A 136 -5.82 -15.21 14.33
CA CYS A 136 -5.06 -16.44 14.45
C CYS A 136 -5.58 -17.36 15.56
N LYS A 137 -5.18 -18.63 15.49
CA LYS A 137 -5.37 -19.60 16.58
C LYS A 137 -4.55 -19.17 17.81
N VAL A 138 -5.05 -19.52 19.01
CA VAL A 138 -4.35 -19.26 20.28
C VAL A 138 -2.94 -19.85 20.25
N GLY A 139 -1.95 -19.07 20.72
CA GLY A 139 -0.54 -19.47 20.76
C GLY A 139 0.25 -19.21 19.47
N THR A 140 -0.35 -18.53 18.49
CA THR A 140 0.36 -18.07 17.28
C THR A 140 1.13 -16.78 17.55
N ASN A 141 2.29 -16.60 16.91
CA ASN A 141 3.04 -15.34 16.93
C ASN A 141 3.36 -14.86 15.52
N TRP A 142 3.66 -13.56 15.39
CA TRP A 142 4.18 -12.98 14.14
C TRP A 142 5.48 -13.65 13.73
N VAL A 143 5.68 -13.84 12.43
CA VAL A 143 7.01 -14.07 11.89
C VAL A 143 7.72 -12.73 11.91
N LEU A 144 8.84 -12.66 12.61
CA LEU A 144 9.64 -11.45 12.75
C LEU A 144 10.66 -11.35 11.61
N ASP A 145 11.07 -10.13 11.27
CA ASP A 145 12.20 -9.87 10.39
C ASP A 145 13.54 -9.98 11.15
N SER A 146 14.65 -9.68 10.46
CA SER A 146 16.00 -9.69 11.06
C SER A 146 16.19 -8.65 12.16
N GLN A 147 15.29 -7.67 12.26
CA GLN A 147 15.30 -6.58 13.24
C GLN A 147 14.33 -6.84 14.40
N GLY A 148 13.70 -8.02 14.44
CA GLY A 148 12.71 -8.38 15.46
C GLY A 148 11.35 -7.71 15.28
N GLN A 149 11.09 -7.02 14.16
CA GLN A 149 9.80 -6.39 13.87
C GLN A 149 8.81 -7.39 13.24
N PRO A 150 7.50 -7.27 13.50
CA PRO A 150 6.49 -8.09 12.83
C PRO A 150 6.60 -7.95 11.30
N LEU A 151 6.72 -9.07 10.59
CA LEU A 151 6.84 -9.07 9.12
C LEU A 151 5.59 -9.65 8.44
N LYS A 152 5.15 -10.82 8.91
CA LYS A 152 4.04 -11.58 8.29
C LYS A 152 3.42 -12.62 9.22
N LEU A 153 2.19 -13.00 8.93
CA LEU A 153 1.53 -14.20 9.45
C LEU A 153 1.56 -15.32 8.40
N ARG A 154 1.35 -16.56 8.83
CA ARG A 154 1.16 -17.68 7.91
C ARG A 154 -0.33 -17.95 7.74
N ARG A 155 -0.77 -18.22 6.51
CA ARG A 155 -2.16 -18.61 6.21
C ARG A 155 -2.63 -19.80 7.06
N GLY A 156 -1.71 -20.70 7.43
CA GLY A 156 -2.02 -21.88 8.25
C GLY A 156 -2.47 -21.57 9.67
N ASP A 157 -2.04 -20.43 10.19
CA ASP A 157 -2.27 -20.04 11.59
C ASP A 157 -3.57 -19.25 11.75
N LEU A 158 -4.11 -18.73 10.64
CA LEU A 158 -5.38 -18.04 10.59
C LEU A 158 -6.57 -18.95 10.94
N ILE A 159 -7.57 -18.38 11.61
CA ILE A 159 -8.88 -19.02 11.79
C ILE A 159 -9.62 -19.16 10.44
N PRO A 160 -10.57 -20.11 10.29
CA PRO A 160 -11.22 -20.37 9.00
C PRO A 160 -11.88 -19.13 8.36
N GLN A 161 -12.53 -18.28 9.14
CA GLN A 161 -13.11 -17.03 8.65
C GLN A 161 -12.04 -16.08 8.09
N ALA A 162 -10.93 -15.89 8.81
CA ALA A 162 -9.81 -15.04 8.39
C ALA A 162 -9.10 -15.61 7.14
N LYS A 163 -9.00 -16.94 6.99
CA LYS A 163 -8.51 -17.58 5.76
C LYS A 163 -9.37 -17.23 4.54
N GLY A 164 -10.69 -17.18 4.71
CA GLY A 164 -11.61 -16.81 3.63
C GLY A 164 -11.43 -15.37 3.20
N TRP A 165 -11.33 -14.46 4.17
CA TRP A 165 -11.04 -13.06 3.88
C TRP A 165 -9.65 -12.86 3.28
N HIS A 166 -8.63 -13.59 3.74
CA HIS A 166 -7.30 -13.57 3.12
C HIS A 166 -7.36 -13.97 1.65
N ASP A 167 -8.10 -15.03 1.30
CA ASP A 167 -8.24 -15.46 -0.09
C ASP A 167 -8.91 -14.39 -0.98
N ILE A 168 -9.86 -13.59 -0.46
CA ILE A 168 -10.42 -12.43 -1.19
C ILE A 168 -9.46 -11.25 -1.24
N VAL A 169 -8.91 -10.84 -0.09
CA VAL A 169 -8.00 -9.69 0.02
C VAL A 169 -6.83 -9.89 -0.93
N ARG A 170 -6.26 -11.10 -0.97
CA ARG A 170 -5.06 -11.37 -1.78
C ARG A 170 -5.30 -11.45 -3.28
N ARG A 171 -6.54 -11.42 -3.74
CA ARG A 171 -6.89 -11.56 -5.16
C ARG A 171 -7.60 -10.33 -5.72
N SER A 172 -8.42 -9.69 -4.90
CA SER A 172 -9.35 -8.64 -5.35
C SER A 172 -9.11 -7.27 -4.71
N LEU A 173 -8.29 -7.16 -3.63
CA LEU A 173 -8.03 -5.88 -2.96
C LEU A 173 -6.56 -5.50 -2.93
N ILE A 174 -5.71 -6.42 -2.47
CA ILE A 174 -4.25 -6.27 -2.46
C ILE A 174 -3.68 -7.53 -3.12
N PRO A 175 -3.59 -7.60 -4.45
CA PRO A 175 -3.24 -8.83 -5.16
C PRO A 175 -1.84 -9.38 -4.79
N THR A 176 -1.69 -10.71 -4.70
CA THR A 176 -0.39 -11.42 -4.75
C THR A 176 -0.58 -12.87 -5.19
N SER A 177 0.46 -13.42 -5.80
CA SER A 177 0.61 -14.86 -6.05
C SER A 177 0.84 -15.67 -4.77
N ASN A 178 1.45 -15.07 -3.75
CA ASN A 178 1.78 -15.75 -2.49
C ASN A 178 0.52 -16.09 -1.67
N ASN A 179 0.21 -17.38 -1.58
CA ASN A 179 -0.93 -17.87 -0.80
C ASN A 179 -0.57 -18.15 0.67
N SER A 180 0.68 -18.48 0.95
CA SER A 180 1.11 -19.01 2.25
C SER A 180 1.32 -17.93 3.30
N GLU A 181 1.58 -16.70 2.85
CA GLU A 181 1.98 -15.59 3.71
C GLU A 181 0.95 -14.46 3.69
N VAL A 182 0.79 -13.82 4.84
CA VAL A 182 -0.12 -12.69 5.04
C VAL A 182 0.73 -11.55 5.58
N THR A 183 1.03 -10.57 4.73
CA THR A 183 1.76 -9.37 5.12
C THR A 183 0.96 -8.54 6.12
N ILE A 184 1.61 -7.65 6.87
CA ILE A 184 0.96 -6.77 7.86
C ILE A 184 -0.22 -6.02 7.25
N ASN A 185 -0.04 -5.36 6.10
CA ASN A 185 -1.11 -4.63 5.41
C ASN A 185 -2.33 -5.51 5.10
N ARG A 186 -2.11 -6.77 4.69
CA ARG A 186 -3.21 -7.72 4.45
C ARG A 186 -3.86 -8.17 5.75
N ALA A 187 -3.08 -8.43 6.79
CA ALA A 187 -3.60 -8.78 8.11
C ALA A 187 -4.48 -7.64 8.67
N ILE A 188 -4.00 -6.39 8.60
CA ILE A 188 -4.78 -5.21 8.99
C ILE A 188 -6.05 -5.07 8.13
N MET A 189 -5.98 -5.34 6.83
CA MET A 189 -7.14 -5.35 5.94
C MET A 189 -8.18 -6.38 6.39
N ILE A 190 -7.76 -7.63 6.62
CA ILE A 190 -8.63 -8.72 7.08
C ILE A 190 -9.27 -8.36 8.43
N HIS A 191 -8.47 -7.84 9.37
CA HIS A 191 -8.94 -7.38 10.67
C HIS A 191 -9.99 -6.27 10.53
N CYS A 192 -9.74 -5.29 9.67
CA CYS A 192 -10.67 -4.20 9.37
C CYS A 192 -12.00 -4.74 8.79
N ILE A 193 -11.92 -5.73 7.88
CA ILE A 193 -13.11 -6.39 7.32
C ILE A 193 -13.93 -7.02 8.45
N MET A 194 -13.28 -7.83 9.29
CA MET A 194 -13.92 -8.60 10.36
C MET A 194 -14.52 -7.73 11.46
N LYS A 195 -13.84 -6.65 11.85
CA LYS A 195 -14.35 -5.69 12.83
C LYS A 195 -15.41 -4.74 12.25
N GLY A 196 -15.54 -4.69 10.92
CA GLY A 196 -16.52 -3.83 10.28
C GLY A 196 -16.06 -2.37 10.16
N GLY A 197 -14.77 -2.12 9.98
CA GLY A 197 -14.22 -0.80 9.66
C GLY A 197 -14.43 -0.39 8.21
N GLU A 198 -14.24 0.90 7.91
CA GLU A 198 -14.36 1.42 6.54
C GLU A 198 -13.16 1.02 5.66
N ILE A 199 -13.45 0.66 4.41
CA ILE A 199 -12.44 0.28 3.41
C ILE A 199 -12.81 0.97 2.10
N ASN A 200 -11.97 1.90 1.65
CA ASN A 200 -12.13 2.58 0.36
C ASN A 200 -11.59 1.69 -0.76
N VAL A 201 -12.45 0.81 -1.29
CA VAL A 201 -12.09 -0.17 -2.33
C VAL A 201 -11.53 0.52 -3.58
N GLY A 202 -12.22 1.55 -4.07
CA GLY A 202 -11.78 2.32 -5.23
C GLY A 202 -10.38 2.93 -5.06
N GLU A 203 -10.08 3.53 -3.92
CA GLU A 203 -8.74 4.12 -3.67
C GLU A 203 -7.64 3.05 -3.58
N ILE A 204 -7.93 1.91 -2.94
CA ILE A 204 -6.98 0.81 -2.81
C ILE A 204 -6.66 0.20 -4.19
N ILE A 205 -7.68 -0.12 -4.98
CA ILE A 205 -7.49 -0.74 -6.30
C ILE A 205 -6.78 0.24 -7.24
N ALA A 206 -7.22 1.51 -7.31
CA ALA A 206 -6.62 2.51 -8.19
C ALA A 206 -5.12 2.70 -7.91
N LYS A 207 -4.75 2.87 -6.64
CA LYS A 207 -3.34 3.01 -6.24
C LYS A 207 -2.54 1.75 -6.55
N ASN A 208 -3.05 0.58 -6.19
CA ASN A 208 -2.36 -0.67 -6.46
C ASN A 208 -2.18 -0.94 -7.96
N ILE A 209 -3.11 -0.53 -8.84
CA ILE A 209 -2.93 -0.64 -10.30
C ILE A 209 -1.73 0.18 -10.75
N VAL A 210 -1.65 1.45 -10.32
CA VAL A 210 -0.51 2.34 -10.63
C VAL A 210 0.79 1.77 -10.06
N ASP A 211 0.83 1.46 -8.77
CA ASP A 211 2.01 0.93 -8.09
C ASP A 211 2.51 -0.36 -8.75
N THR A 212 1.59 -1.23 -9.17
CA THR A 212 1.92 -2.47 -9.88
C THR A 212 2.51 -2.18 -11.25
N ALA A 213 1.90 -1.28 -12.03
CA ALA A 213 2.37 -0.94 -13.37
C ALA A 213 3.77 -0.29 -13.35
N GLU A 214 4.03 0.59 -12.38
CA GLU A 214 5.30 1.31 -12.26
C GLU A 214 6.43 0.43 -11.69
N ASN A 215 6.11 -0.54 -10.83
CA ASN A 215 7.09 -1.36 -10.12
C ASN A 215 7.06 -2.85 -10.53
N VAL A 216 6.66 -3.16 -11.76
CA VAL A 216 6.64 -4.54 -12.26
C VAL A 216 8.03 -5.16 -12.13
N LYS A 217 8.12 -6.33 -11.48
CA LYS A 217 9.34 -7.16 -11.42
C LYS A 217 9.20 -8.39 -12.30
N GLN A 218 10.27 -9.16 -12.47
CA GLN A 218 10.24 -10.39 -13.26
C GLN A 218 9.12 -11.35 -12.82
N ASP A 219 9.00 -11.60 -11.51
CA ASP A 219 8.01 -12.53 -10.94
C ASP A 219 6.69 -11.85 -10.50
N SER A 220 6.42 -10.62 -10.97
CA SER A 220 5.20 -9.91 -10.62
C SER A 220 4.00 -10.46 -11.39
N TRP A 221 2.86 -10.57 -10.70
CA TRP A 221 1.60 -10.98 -11.31
C TRP A 221 0.65 -9.79 -11.35
N LEU A 222 -0.10 -9.66 -12.43
CA LEU A 222 -1.05 -8.57 -12.64
C LEU A 222 -2.41 -8.89 -11.99
N GLY A 223 -3.01 -7.90 -11.35
CA GLY A 223 -4.24 -8.06 -10.60
C GLY A 223 -5.48 -7.53 -11.32
N TYR A 224 -6.63 -7.70 -10.66
CA TYR A 224 -7.90 -7.06 -11.01
C TYR A 224 -8.51 -7.37 -12.38
N PRO A 225 -8.42 -8.61 -12.92
CA PRO A 225 -8.94 -8.92 -14.25
C PRO A 225 -10.44 -8.60 -14.39
N SER A 226 -11.28 -8.89 -13.39
CA SER A 226 -12.71 -8.57 -13.47
C SER A 226 -12.99 -7.08 -13.40
N THR A 227 -12.22 -6.34 -12.61
CA THR A 227 -12.43 -4.89 -12.46
C THR A 227 -12.01 -4.19 -13.74
N ILE A 228 -10.86 -4.58 -14.32
CA ILE A 228 -10.39 -4.03 -15.60
C ILE A 228 -11.38 -4.34 -16.72
N LEU A 229 -11.89 -5.58 -16.81
CA LEU A 229 -12.92 -5.92 -17.79
C LEU A 229 -14.14 -4.98 -17.67
N ARG A 230 -14.66 -4.77 -16.46
CA ARG A 230 -15.81 -3.87 -16.23
C ARG A 230 -15.50 -2.41 -16.55
N LEU A 231 -14.27 -1.97 -16.32
CA LEU A 231 -13.82 -0.62 -16.70
C LEU A 231 -13.80 -0.47 -18.23
N CYS A 232 -13.32 -1.49 -18.94
CA CYS A 232 -13.34 -1.54 -20.40
C CYS A 232 -14.79 -1.56 -20.94
N GLU A 233 -15.69 -2.35 -20.34
CA GLU A 233 -17.12 -2.37 -20.68
C GLU A 233 -17.78 -1.00 -20.47
N ASP A 234 -17.55 -0.35 -19.32
CA ASP A 234 -18.11 0.98 -19.00
C ASP A 234 -17.59 2.07 -19.95
N ALA A 235 -16.35 1.95 -20.43
CA ALA A 235 -15.76 2.86 -21.40
C ALA A 235 -16.16 2.58 -22.86
N GLY A 236 -16.79 1.43 -23.15
CA GLY A 236 -17.18 1.04 -24.51
C GLY A 236 -16.03 0.48 -25.35
N VAL A 237 -15.02 -0.15 -24.72
CA VAL A 237 -13.91 -0.82 -25.41
C VAL A 237 -14.45 -2.03 -26.21
N PRO A 238 -14.09 -2.18 -27.49
CA PRO A 238 -14.50 -3.34 -28.29
C PRO A 238 -13.79 -4.61 -27.81
N LEU A 239 -14.49 -5.52 -27.13
CA LEU A 239 -13.89 -6.69 -26.48
C LEU A 239 -13.61 -7.88 -27.42
N GLU A 240 -14.24 -7.94 -28.59
CA GLU A 240 -14.15 -9.07 -29.55
C GLU A 240 -13.29 -8.76 -30.79
N GLU A 241 -12.60 -7.62 -30.83
CA GLU A 241 -11.89 -7.16 -32.04
C GLU A 241 -10.67 -8.02 -32.42
N PHE A 242 -10.09 -8.74 -31.45
CA PHE A 242 -8.93 -9.60 -31.66
C PHE A 242 -9.31 -11.05 -31.37
N GLU A 243 -8.96 -11.98 -32.27
CA GLU A 243 -9.13 -13.43 -32.11
C GLU A 243 -8.22 -13.98 -31.00
N GLU A 244 -8.45 -13.55 -29.77
CA GLU A 244 -7.59 -13.84 -28.63
C GLU A 244 -7.90 -15.23 -28.07
N THR A 245 -6.89 -16.10 -28.09
CA THR A 245 -6.98 -17.46 -27.55
C THR A 245 -6.70 -17.52 -26.05
N ASP A 246 -6.03 -16.50 -25.50
CA ASP A 246 -5.50 -16.51 -24.14
C ASP A 246 -6.50 -15.92 -23.15
N ILE A 247 -7.19 -16.81 -22.45
CA ILE A 247 -8.25 -16.48 -21.49
C ILE A 247 -7.75 -16.73 -20.06
N VAL A 248 -8.03 -15.77 -19.17
CA VAL A 248 -7.86 -15.93 -17.72
C VAL A 248 -8.77 -17.06 -17.23
N SER A 249 -8.16 -18.17 -16.79
CA SER A 249 -8.88 -19.35 -16.31
C SER A 249 -9.68 -19.08 -15.02
N VAL A 250 -10.85 -19.72 -14.89
CA VAL A 250 -11.64 -19.64 -13.65
C VAL A 250 -10.99 -20.50 -12.56
N ALA A 251 -10.57 -19.88 -11.47
CA ALA A 251 -9.97 -20.58 -10.34
C ALA A 251 -11.02 -21.28 -9.45
N LYS A 252 -10.57 -22.30 -8.70
CA LYS A 252 -11.45 -23.06 -7.79
C LYS A 252 -12.03 -22.14 -6.71
N PRO A 253 -13.36 -22.13 -6.49
CA PRO A 253 -14.00 -21.23 -5.55
C PRO A 253 -13.60 -21.52 -4.10
N ILE A 254 -13.86 -20.55 -3.22
CA ILE A 254 -13.63 -20.68 -1.79
C ILE A 254 -14.78 -21.47 -1.17
N THR A 255 -14.53 -22.71 -0.76
CA THR A 255 -15.50 -23.61 -0.12
C THR A 255 -15.20 -23.81 1.36
N LYS A 256 -16.19 -24.22 2.15
CA LYS A 256 -16.02 -24.58 3.58
C LYS A 256 -14.84 -25.52 3.82
N LYS A 257 -14.73 -26.59 3.02
CA LYS A 257 -13.62 -27.55 3.10
C LYS A 257 -12.25 -26.89 2.95
N ARG A 258 -12.13 -25.87 2.09
CA ARG A 258 -10.86 -25.15 1.85
C ARG A 258 -10.52 -24.15 2.97
N LEU A 259 -11.53 -23.62 3.66
CA LEU A 259 -11.36 -22.77 4.83
C LEU A 259 -10.91 -23.58 6.05
N GLU A 260 -11.52 -24.73 6.25
CA GLU A 260 -11.29 -25.62 7.39
C GLU A 260 -10.08 -26.53 7.21
N TYR A 261 -9.54 -26.64 5.99
CA TYR A 261 -8.37 -27.46 5.71
C TYR A 261 -7.18 -27.05 6.58
N VAL A 262 -6.66 -28.04 7.30
CA VAL A 262 -5.45 -27.98 8.13
C VAL A 262 -4.42 -28.88 7.46
N THR A 263 -3.24 -28.32 7.15
CA THR A 263 -2.14 -29.07 6.53
C THR A 263 -1.45 -29.96 7.58
N THR A 264 -0.86 -31.09 7.18
CA THR A 264 -0.09 -32.00 8.07
C THR A 264 1.01 -31.29 8.88
N VAL A 265 1.71 -30.33 8.27
CA VAL A 265 2.71 -29.46 8.93
C VAL A 265 2.11 -28.63 10.10
N GLN A 266 0.80 -28.40 10.11
CA GLN A 266 0.10 -27.70 11.21
C GLN A 266 -0.27 -28.65 12.36
N LEU A 267 -0.38 -29.96 12.12
CA LEU A 267 -0.64 -30.97 13.16
C LEU A 267 0.63 -31.28 13.94
N GLU A 268 1.79 -31.33 13.27
CA GLU A 268 3.10 -31.59 13.89
C GLU A 268 3.57 -30.48 14.85
N ARG A 269 3.05 -29.26 14.70
CA ARG A 269 3.38 -28.10 15.55
C ARG A 269 2.54 -27.99 16.82
N GLN A 270 1.53 -28.86 17.01
CA GLN A 270 0.86 -28.96 18.30
C GLN A 270 1.78 -29.67 19.30
N PRO A 271 1.87 -29.22 20.57
CA PRO A 271 2.69 -29.90 21.55
C PRO A 271 2.18 -31.33 21.75
N LEU A 272 2.95 -32.30 21.28
CA LEU A 272 2.70 -33.73 21.46
C LEU A 272 2.66 -34.03 22.97
N ALA A 273 1.46 -34.19 23.51
CA ALA A 273 1.26 -34.78 24.82
C ALA A 273 1.91 -36.17 24.83
N LYS A 274 2.98 -36.30 25.62
CA LYS A 274 3.79 -37.52 25.79
C LYS A 274 2.89 -38.74 26.04
N ARG A 275 2.73 -39.59 25.03
CA ARG A 275 2.12 -40.91 25.20
C ARG A 275 3.14 -41.83 25.87
N LYS A 276 3.08 -41.94 27.21
CA LYS A 276 3.81 -42.94 28.00
C LYS A 276 3.45 -44.34 27.48
N LYS A 277 4.41 -45.05 26.90
CA LYS A 277 4.33 -46.49 26.65
C LYS A 277 4.51 -47.19 28.01
N ARG A 278 3.43 -47.77 28.56
CA ARG A 278 3.52 -48.75 29.65
C ARG A 278 4.05 -50.05 29.03
N LYS A 279 5.24 -50.49 29.42
CA LYS A 279 5.65 -51.90 29.38
C LYS A 279 5.04 -52.56 30.61
N GLY A 280 4.21 -53.57 30.41
CA GLY A 280 3.82 -54.51 31.45
C GLY A 280 4.44 -55.86 31.12
N GLU A 281 5.25 -56.39 32.03
CA GLU A 281 5.62 -57.80 32.06
C GLU A 281 5.16 -58.33 33.42
N ARG A 282 4.31 -59.36 33.37
CA ARG A 282 3.84 -60.15 34.51
C ARG A 282 5.00 -60.99 35.03
N GLN A 283 5.16 -61.04 36.35
CA GLN A 283 5.81 -62.17 37.02
C GLN A 283 4.72 -63.15 37.45
N GLU A 284 4.92 -64.42 37.12
CA GLU A 284 4.23 -65.56 37.71
C GLU A 284 5.04 -66.00 38.93
N GLU A 285 4.40 -66.04 40.10
CA GLU A 285 4.91 -66.71 41.29
C GLU A 285 4.31 -68.12 41.32
N GLU A 286 5.16 -69.14 41.39
CA GLU A 286 4.77 -70.47 41.86
C GLU A 286 5.47 -70.73 43.20
N HIS A 287 4.64 -70.98 44.21
CA HIS A 287 5.01 -71.52 45.50
C HIS A 287 5.07 -73.05 45.41
N GLU A 288 6.17 -73.67 45.86
CA GLU A 288 6.15 -75.05 46.35
C GLU A 288 6.82 -75.18 47.72
N LYS A 289 6.36 -76.21 48.44
CA LYS A 289 6.40 -76.39 49.89
C LYS A 289 7.69 -77.02 50.41
N MET A 290 8.15 -76.48 51.54
CA MET A 290 8.54 -77.13 52.79
C MET A 290 9.15 -78.54 52.77
N GLU A 291 10.38 -78.65 53.28
CA GLU A 291 10.80 -79.80 54.11
C GLU A 291 11.85 -79.36 55.14
N GLU A 292 11.69 -79.84 56.36
CA GLU A 292 12.47 -79.47 57.54
C GLU A 292 13.42 -80.63 57.92
N SER A 293 14.59 -80.25 58.46
CA SER A 293 15.50 -81.01 59.32
C SER A 293 16.89 -81.38 58.75
N SER A 294 17.91 -80.74 59.31
CA SER A 294 19.01 -81.43 59.99
C SER A 294 19.87 -80.41 60.75
N ALA A 295 20.35 -80.82 61.93
CA ALA A 295 21.07 -79.97 62.87
C ALA A 295 22.38 -79.41 62.28
N LEU A 296 22.53 -78.08 62.32
CA LEU A 296 23.72 -77.36 61.88
C LEU A 296 24.92 -77.66 62.80
N ASN A 297 26.03 -78.09 62.19
CA ASN A 297 27.30 -78.36 62.85
C ASN A 297 28.04 -77.03 63.16
N LEU A 298 28.72 -76.91 64.31
CA LEU A 298 29.36 -75.67 64.79
C LEU A 298 30.33 -75.04 63.77
N ASN A 299 30.98 -75.85 62.93
CA ASN A 299 31.87 -75.37 61.86
C ASN A 299 31.13 -74.76 60.67
N GLN A 300 29.87 -75.18 60.41
CA GLN A 300 29.02 -74.58 59.38
C GLN A 300 28.47 -73.22 59.82
N LEU A 301 28.28 -73.03 61.13
CA LEU A 301 27.80 -71.77 61.71
C LEU A 301 28.90 -70.68 61.69
N GLN A 302 30.15 -71.08 61.91
CA GLN A 302 31.31 -70.19 61.80
C GLN A 302 31.60 -69.79 60.34
N ALA A 303 31.51 -70.74 59.40
CA ALA A 303 31.61 -70.45 57.97
C ALA A 303 30.44 -69.58 57.44
N ALA A 304 29.23 -69.75 58.00
CA ALA A 304 28.09 -68.90 57.66
C ALA A 304 28.26 -67.47 58.19
N LEU A 305 28.82 -67.28 59.39
CA LEU A 305 29.11 -65.96 59.96
C LEU A 305 30.22 -65.22 59.18
N GLU A 306 31.27 -65.93 58.77
CA GLU A 306 32.31 -65.37 57.89
C GLU A 306 31.74 -65.00 56.52
N GLY A 307 30.93 -65.87 55.91
CA GLY A 307 30.24 -65.58 54.65
C GLY A 307 29.29 -64.38 54.72
N ILE A 308 28.57 -64.20 55.83
CA ILE A 308 27.69 -63.03 56.04
C ILE A 308 28.53 -61.76 56.24
N SER A 309 29.62 -61.81 57.03
CA SER A 309 30.53 -60.68 57.22
C SER A 309 31.18 -60.22 55.90
N GLU A 310 31.55 -61.18 55.06
CA GLU A 310 32.15 -60.93 53.75
C GLU A 310 31.13 -60.38 52.75
N GLN A 311 29.88 -60.87 52.78
CA GLN A 311 28.76 -60.29 52.04
C GLN A 311 28.43 -58.86 52.50
N TYR A 312 28.40 -58.59 53.80
CA TYR A 312 28.20 -57.22 54.31
C TYR A 312 29.31 -56.28 53.84
N SER A 313 30.56 -56.75 53.87
CA SER A 313 31.72 -55.98 53.39
C SER A 313 31.71 -55.74 51.87
N GLN A 314 31.13 -56.65 51.09
CA GLN A 314 30.93 -56.49 49.64
C GLN A 314 29.77 -55.53 49.33
N ILE A 315 28.65 -55.63 50.07
CA ILE A 315 27.51 -54.73 49.92
C ILE A 315 27.91 -53.30 50.29
N GLN A 316 28.69 -53.12 51.36
CA GLN A 316 29.16 -51.80 51.78
C GLN A 316 30.11 -51.17 50.75
N ARG A 317 31.05 -51.96 50.19
CA ARG A 317 31.89 -51.51 49.06
C ARG A 317 31.06 -51.15 47.82
N SER A 318 30.06 -51.96 47.48
CA SER A 318 29.16 -51.69 46.35
C SER A 318 28.35 -50.41 46.55
N GLN A 319 27.87 -50.13 47.78
CA GLN A 319 27.18 -48.90 48.12
C GLN A 319 28.11 -47.67 48.06
N GLU A 320 29.35 -47.79 48.54
CA GLU A 320 30.36 -46.73 48.44
C GLU A 320 30.74 -46.44 46.99
N GLU A 321 30.89 -47.46 46.15
CA GLU A 321 31.11 -47.32 44.71
C GLU A 321 29.92 -46.63 44.01
N GLN A 322 28.68 -46.99 44.36
CA GLN A 322 27.49 -46.31 43.83
C GLN A 322 27.40 -44.86 44.28
N ALA A 323 27.72 -44.56 45.55
CA ALA A 323 27.76 -43.19 46.06
C ALA A 323 28.87 -42.38 45.38
N GLN A 324 30.02 -42.99 45.09
CA GLN A 324 31.10 -42.35 44.35
C GLN A 324 30.69 -42.07 42.89
N GLN A 325 30.08 -43.03 42.20
CA GLN A 325 29.56 -42.83 40.84
C GLN A 325 28.51 -41.70 40.79
N GLN A 326 27.64 -41.59 41.81
CA GLN A 326 26.68 -40.49 41.89
C GLN A 326 27.36 -39.12 42.11
N ARG A 327 28.42 -39.06 42.92
CA ARG A 327 29.21 -37.83 43.12
C ARG A 327 29.93 -37.41 41.84
N ASP A 328 30.52 -38.36 41.13
CA ASP A 328 31.22 -38.11 39.87
C ASP A 328 30.24 -37.61 38.79
N LEU A 329 29.07 -38.24 38.67
CA LEU A 329 27.98 -37.78 37.79
C LEU A 329 27.51 -36.37 38.14
N TRP A 330 27.39 -36.05 39.43
CA TRP A 330 26.99 -34.72 39.89
C TRP A 330 28.04 -33.66 39.58
N GLN A 331 29.33 -33.98 39.71
CA GLN A 331 30.42 -33.08 39.29
C GLN A 331 30.41 -32.80 37.79
N VAL A 332 30.23 -33.83 36.95
CA VAL A 332 30.13 -33.67 35.49
C VAL A 332 28.92 -32.80 35.11
N MET A 333 27.77 -33.02 35.76
CA MET A 333 26.57 -32.19 35.57
C MET A 333 26.77 -30.73 35.95
N ASN A 334 27.50 -30.45 37.03
CA ASN A 334 27.81 -29.08 37.44
C ASN A 334 28.78 -28.39 36.48
N GLN A 335 29.83 -29.08 36.03
CA GLN A 335 30.75 -28.55 35.02
C GLN A 335 30.01 -28.23 33.72
N GLN A 336 29.09 -29.09 33.30
CA GLN A 336 28.26 -28.85 32.12
C GLN A 336 27.33 -27.64 32.29
N ARG A 337 26.77 -27.45 33.50
CA ARG A 337 25.96 -26.29 33.83
C ARG A 337 26.76 -24.98 33.84
N GLU A 338 27.98 -25.00 34.38
CA GLU A 338 28.88 -23.83 34.37
C GLU A 338 29.24 -23.41 32.94
N VAL A 339 29.59 -24.37 32.08
CA VAL A 339 29.84 -24.10 30.64
C VAL A 339 28.58 -23.54 29.97
N GLN A 340 27.40 -24.06 30.30
CA GLN A 340 26.15 -23.57 29.75
C GLN A 340 25.83 -22.14 30.20
N VAL A 341 26.10 -21.80 31.47
CA VAL A 341 25.92 -20.44 31.99
C VAL A 341 26.89 -19.46 31.34
N GLN A 342 28.15 -19.85 31.15
CA GLN A 342 29.15 -19.03 30.44
C GLN A 342 28.73 -18.78 28.98
N TRP A 343 28.23 -19.82 28.30
CA TRP A 343 27.76 -19.70 26.92
C TRP A 343 26.53 -18.76 26.82
N MET A 344 25.59 -18.86 27.77
CA MET A 344 24.45 -17.95 27.84
C MET A 344 24.84 -16.50 28.15
N SER A 345 25.81 -16.27 29.05
CA SER A 345 26.33 -14.93 29.35
C SER A 345 26.96 -14.30 28.12
N GLN A 346 27.83 -15.03 27.43
CA GLN A 346 28.52 -14.55 26.24
C GLN A 346 27.54 -14.27 25.09
N GLN A 347 26.49 -15.09 24.94
CA GLN A 347 25.42 -14.84 23.98
C GLN A 347 24.61 -13.58 24.33
N SER A 348 24.30 -13.37 25.62
CA SER A 348 23.60 -12.17 26.10
C SER A 348 24.44 -10.90 25.90
N GLU A 349 25.73 -10.95 26.18
CA GLU A 349 26.67 -9.83 25.95
C GLU A 349 26.77 -9.49 24.46
N TYR A 350 26.90 -10.49 23.60
CA TYR A 350 26.90 -10.28 22.14
C TYR A 350 25.59 -9.66 21.65
N GLN A 351 24.44 -10.13 22.14
CA GLN A 351 23.14 -9.56 21.80
C GLN A 351 22.99 -8.11 22.28
N THR A 352 23.48 -7.80 23.49
CA THR A 352 23.44 -6.46 24.05
C THR A 352 24.31 -5.52 23.23
N HIS A 353 25.53 -5.93 22.89
CA HIS A 353 26.45 -5.14 22.07
C HIS A 353 25.90 -4.87 20.65
N MET A 354 25.28 -5.87 20.03
CA MET A 354 24.64 -5.70 18.73
C MET A 354 23.44 -4.73 18.80
N MET A 355 22.67 -4.76 19.88
CA MET A 355 21.56 -3.83 20.11
C MET A 355 22.04 -2.39 20.32
N GLU A 356 23.10 -2.20 21.11
CA GLU A 356 23.73 -0.88 21.32
C GLU A 356 24.28 -0.30 20.02
N LEU A 357 24.97 -1.11 19.21
CA LEU A 357 25.49 -0.68 17.92
C LEU A 357 24.37 -0.27 16.95
N GLN A 358 23.27 -1.03 16.92
CA GLN A 358 22.09 -0.66 16.12
C GLN A 358 21.44 0.62 16.61
N GLN A 359 21.32 0.80 17.93
CA GLN A 359 20.73 1.99 18.52
C GLN A 359 21.59 3.25 18.24
N GLU A 360 22.92 3.13 18.28
CA GLU A 360 23.81 4.21 17.85
C GLU A 360 23.64 4.55 16.36
N GLN A 361 23.58 3.56 15.49
CA GLN A 361 23.40 3.79 14.05
C GLN A 361 22.05 4.44 13.76
N TYR A 362 20.99 3.99 14.44
CA TYR A 362 19.66 4.58 14.33
C TYR A 362 19.67 6.03 14.80
N THR A 363 20.31 6.33 15.93
CA THR A 363 20.43 7.70 16.46
C THR A 363 21.15 8.62 15.48
N LYS A 364 22.31 8.18 14.93
CA LYS A 364 23.08 8.92 13.93
C LYS A 364 22.27 9.18 12.65
N MET A 365 21.51 8.18 12.19
CA MET A 365 20.63 8.31 11.03
C MET A 365 19.50 9.33 11.30
N TYR A 366 18.87 9.27 12.47
CA TYR A 366 17.80 10.20 12.86
C TYR A 366 18.30 11.64 12.97
N GLU A 367 19.47 11.87 13.54
CA GLU A 367 20.10 13.18 13.59
C GLU A 367 20.43 13.72 12.19
N ALA A 368 20.94 12.86 11.29
CA ALA A 368 21.21 13.25 9.90
C ALA A 368 19.94 13.64 9.14
N ILE A 369 18.86 12.87 9.31
CA ILE A 369 17.55 13.18 8.70
C ILE A 369 17.04 14.52 9.24
N ASN A 370 17.00 14.69 10.57
CA ASN A 370 16.50 15.91 11.20
C ASN A 370 17.28 17.16 10.76
N ASN A 371 18.61 17.06 10.71
CA ASN A 371 19.47 18.15 10.23
C ASN A 371 19.22 18.49 8.76
N SER A 372 19.07 17.46 7.90
CA SER A 372 18.73 17.65 6.49
C SER A 372 17.35 18.30 6.29
N THR A 373 16.33 17.87 7.05
CA THR A 373 15.01 18.53 7.03
C THR A 373 15.10 19.98 7.50
N ALA A 374 15.86 20.27 8.56
CA ALA A 374 16.03 21.64 9.04
C ALA A 374 16.75 22.54 8.02
N GLU A 375 17.73 22.01 7.28
CA GLU A 375 18.38 22.71 6.18
C GLU A 375 17.43 22.96 5.01
N TYR A 376 16.61 21.97 4.65
CA TYR A 376 15.60 22.11 3.62
C TYR A 376 14.56 23.17 3.98
N GLU A 377 14.07 23.17 5.23
CA GLU A 377 13.15 24.19 5.74
C GLU A 377 13.76 25.60 5.71
N ARG A 378 15.03 25.75 6.10
CA ARG A 378 15.73 27.05 6.00
C ARG A 378 15.85 27.52 4.55
N SER A 379 16.21 26.63 3.63
CA SER A 379 16.31 26.94 2.20
C SER A 379 14.95 27.36 1.63
N MET A 380 13.89 26.59 1.93
CA MET A 380 12.53 26.88 1.50
C MET A 380 12.02 28.23 2.04
N ASN A 381 12.28 28.53 3.31
CA ASN A 381 11.92 29.82 3.91
C ASN A 381 12.64 30.99 3.23
N LYS A 382 13.91 30.82 2.84
CA LYS A 382 14.65 31.83 2.07
C LYS A 382 14.01 32.09 0.71
N VAL A 383 13.64 31.02 -0.02
CA VAL A 383 12.95 31.15 -1.31
C VAL A 383 11.60 31.87 -1.16
N ILE A 384 10.84 31.55 -0.11
CA ILE A 384 9.56 32.23 0.18
C ILE A 384 9.78 33.73 0.44
N GLN A 385 10.80 34.10 1.20
CA GLN A 385 11.15 35.50 1.45
C GLN A 385 11.56 36.24 0.17
N GLU A 386 12.40 35.61 -0.66
CA GLU A 386 12.82 36.17 -1.94
C GLU A 386 11.62 36.37 -2.88
N GLN A 387 10.70 35.40 -2.97
CA GLN A 387 9.46 35.55 -3.74
C GLN A 387 8.57 36.67 -3.22
N PHE A 388 8.46 36.83 -1.90
CA PHE A 388 7.68 37.92 -1.31
C PHE A 388 8.27 39.28 -1.66
N GLN A 389 9.60 39.42 -1.60
CA GLN A 389 10.30 40.65 -1.97
C GLN A 389 10.11 40.97 -3.46
N LEU A 390 10.25 39.97 -4.33
CA LEU A 390 10.05 40.14 -5.77
C LEU A 390 8.62 40.58 -6.11
N ARG A 391 7.61 40.03 -5.42
CA ARG A 391 6.21 40.48 -5.58
C ARG A 391 6.02 41.94 -5.15
N LYS A 392 6.70 42.37 -4.08
CA LYS A 392 6.65 43.76 -3.61
C LYS A 392 7.26 44.71 -4.64
N GLU A 393 8.41 44.35 -5.21
CA GLU A 393 9.07 45.13 -6.27
C GLU A 393 8.20 45.19 -7.54
N GLN A 394 7.62 44.07 -7.96
CA GLN A 394 6.68 44.04 -9.09
C GLN A 394 5.45 44.93 -8.85
N ALA A 395 4.91 44.94 -7.63
CA ALA A 395 3.79 45.81 -7.29
C ALA A 395 4.18 47.31 -7.38
N GLN A 396 5.37 47.66 -6.89
CA GLN A 396 5.89 49.04 -7.00
C GLN A 396 6.12 49.46 -8.46
N GLN A 397 6.65 48.55 -9.30
CA GLN A 397 6.82 48.82 -10.73
C GLN A 397 5.49 49.03 -11.45
N ARG A 398 4.46 48.23 -11.12
CA ARG A 398 3.10 48.42 -11.67
C ARG A 398 2.49 49.75 -11.26
N GLU A 399 2.67 50.16 -10.01
CA GLU A 399 2.20 51.46 -9.53
C GLU A 399 2.90 52.62 -10.25
N LEU A 400 4.21 52.50 -10.49
CA LEU A 400 4.96 53.49 -11.27
C LEU A 400 4.46 53.59 -12.72
N LEU A 401 4.23 52.45 -13.38
CA LEU A 401 3.66 52.40 -14.73
C LEU A 401 2.29 53.09 -14.77
N GLN A 402 1.40 52.73 -13.84
CA GLN A 402 0.08 53.34 -13.75
C GLN A 402 0.15 54.87 -13.55
N ARG A 403 1.06 55.35 -12.69
CA ARG A 403 1.27 56.80 -12.52
C ARG A 403 1.80 57.50 -13.78
N MET A 404 2.60 56.81 -14.59
CA MET A 404 3.04 57.36 -15.88
C MET A 404 1.89 57.44 -16.87
N ASP A 405 1.08 56.38 -16.96
CA ASP A 405 -0.10 56.33 -17.83
C ASP A 405 -1.13 57.41 -17.43
N ASP A 406 -1.38 57.59 -16.14
CA ASP A 406 -2.28 58.65 -15.65
C ASP A 406 -1.77 60.05 -16.03
N ARG A 407 -0.45 60.25 -16.03
CA ARG A 407 0.19 61.53 -16.43
C ARG A 407 0.09 61.75 -17.93
N THR A 408 0.35 60.73 -18.74
CA THR A 408 0.23 60.85 -20.20
C THR A 408 -1.22 61.14 -20.59
N ASP A 409 -2.18 60.42 -20.01
CA ASP A 409 -3.62 60.67 -20.23
C ASP A 409 -4.03 62.08 -19.83
N LYS A 410 -3.50 62.60 -18.71
CA LYS A 410 -3.75 63.97 -18.28
C LYS A 410 -3.21 64.98 -19.30
N LEU A 411 -1.97 64.81 -19.76
CA LEU A 411 -1.36 65.69 -20.77
C LEU A 411 -2.13 65.64 -22.09
N TYR A 412 -2.57 64.46 -22.53
CA TYR A 412 -3.41 64.32 -23.72
C TYR A 412 -4.74 65.05 -23.59
N ARG A 413 -5.41 64.94 -22.44
CA ARG A 413 -6.65 65.69 -22.17
C ARG A 413 -6.43 67.19 -22.22
N GLU A 414 -5.43 67.71 -21.51
CA GLU A 414 -5.11 69.15 -21.49
C GLU A 414 -4.74 69.68 -22.88
N PHE A 415 -3.97 68.91 -23.65
CA PHE A 415 -3.63 69.25 -25.03
C PHE A 415 -4.88 69.32 -25.92
N ASN A 416 -5.76 68.33 -25.81
CA ASN A 416 -6.97 68.27 -26.61
C ASN A 416 -7.95 69.40 -26.24
N GLU A 417 -8.13 69.69 -24.96
CA GLU A 417 -8.92 70.84 -24.49
C GLU A 417 -8.38 72.16 -25.06
N ASN A 418 -7.07 72.41 -24.96
CA ASN A 418 -6.45 73.63 -25.47
C ASN A 418 -6.60 73.75 -27.00
N ARG A 419 -6.48 72.64 -27.73
CA ARG A 419 -6.75 72.57 -29.16
C ARG A 419 -8.20 72.97 -29.47
N MET A 420 -9.18 72.36 -28.80
CA MET A 420 -10.61 72.67 -28.97
C MET A 420 -10.90 74.15 -28.69
N PHE A 421 -10.31 74.72 -27.62
CA PHE A 421 -10.45 76.15 -27.31
C PHE A 421 -9.86 77.07 -28.39
N LYS A 422 -8.76 76.69 -29.04
CA LYS A 422 -8.17 77.45 -30.14
C LYS A 422 -9.02 77.35 -31.40
N GLU A 423 -9.52 76.16 -31.72
CA GLU A 423 -10.41 75.94 -32.87
C GLU A 423 -11.72 76.72 -32.70
N ALA A 424 -12.34 76.69 -31.52
CA ALA A 424 -13.55 77.48 -31.22
C ALA A 424 -13.32 79.00 -31.39
N ARG A 425 -12.24 79.54 -30.82
CA ARG A 425 -11.90 80.97 -31.00
C ARG A 425 -11.63 81.35 -32.45
N HIS A 426 -11.05 80.44 -33.24
CA HIS A 426 -10.84 80.67 -34.66
C HIS A 426 -12.18 80.72 -35.41
N LEU A 427 -13.10 79.80 -35.12
CA LEU A 427 -14.44 79.78 -35.70
C LEU A 427 -15.23 81.05 -35.35
N ASP A 428 -15.25 81.47 -34.07
CA ASP A 428 -15.90 82.72 -33.65
C ASP A 428 -15.34 83.94 -34.39
N ARG A 429 -14.03 83.98 -34.61
CA ARG A 429 -13.38 85.08 -35.34
C ARG A 429 -13.76 85.08 -36.82
N VAL A 430 -13.76 83.91 -37.47
CA VAL A 430 -14.19 83.77 -38.86
C VAL A 430 -15.65 84.17 -39.02
N GLU A 431 -16.52 83.77 -38.10
CA GLU A 431 -17.92 84.15 -38.10
C GLU A 431 -18.10 85.67 -37.94
N TYR A 432 -17.37 86.28 -37.00
CA TYR A 432 -17.35 87.73 -36.83
C TYR A 432 -16.89 88.47 -38.10
N ASP A 433 -15.78 88.02 -38.70
CA ASP A 433 -15.23 88.62 -39.91
C ASP A 433 -16.21 88.47 -41.09
N MET A 434 -16.86 87.31 -41.24
CA MET A 434 -17.89 87.06 -42.26
C MET A 434 -19.10 87.99 -42.09
N ILE A 435 -19.65 88.10 -40.87
CA ILE A 435 -20.76 89.01 -40.57
C ILE A 435 -20.37 90.48 -40.83
N THR A 436 -19.13 90.85 -40.49
CA THR A 436 -18.62 92.20 -40.72
C THR A 436 -18.47 92.48 -42.21
N GLN A 437 -17.97 91.51 -42.99
CA GLN A 437 -17.83 91.63 -44.43
C GLN A 437 -19.20 91.72 -45.12
N GLU A 438 -20.19 90.92 -44.71
CA GLU A 438 -21.57 91.03 -45.20
C GLU A 438 -22.17 92.43 -44.95
N LYS A 439 -21.98 92.98 -43.75
CA LYS A 439 -22.43 94.34 -43.41
C LYS A 439 -21.74 95.40 -44.27
N LEU A 440 -20.43 95.29 -44.48
CA LEU A 440 -19.67 96.20 -45.34
C LEU A 440 -20.09 96.09 -46.81
N THR A 441 -20.28 94.86 -47.33
CA THR A 441 -20.78 94.64 -48.69
C THR A 441 -22.19 95.22 -48.88
N CYS A 442 -23.07 95.08 -47.89
CA CYS A 442 -24.39 95.70 -47.89
C CYS A 442 -24.29 97.24 -47.93
N LEU A 443 -23.42 97.85 -47.11
CA LEU A 443 -23.19 99.30 -47.11
C LEU A 443 -22.64 99.79 -48.45
N CYS A 444 -21.62 99.13 -49.00
CA CYS A 444 -21.02 99.51 -50.29
C CYS A 444 -22.00 99.33 -51.46
N GLY A 445 -22.82 98.27 -51.47
CA GLY A 445 -23.81 98.03 -52.53
C GLY A 445 -25.03 98.95 -52.47
N THR A 446 -25.45 99.37 -51.28
CA THR A 446 -26.62 100.26 -51.09
C THR A 446 -26.28 101.75 -51.26
N PHE A 447 -25.08 102.19 -50.87
CA PHE A 447 -24.68 103.60 -51.04
C PHE A 447 -24.51 104.00 -52.51
N SER A 448 -24.01 103.12 -53.37
CA SER A 448 -23.89 103.39 -54.81
C SER A 448 -25.25 103.53 -55.51
N ALA A 449 -26.31 102.92 -54.96
CA ALA A 449 -27.68 103.06 -55.47
C ALA A 449 -28.37 104.35 -55.00
N LEU A 450 -27.94 104.93 -53.87
CA LEU A 450 -28.54 106.14 -53.27
C LEU A 450 -27.84 107.44 -53.69
N ASN A 451 -26.58 107.42 -54.14
CA ASN A 451 -25.88 108.61 -54.62
C ASN A 451 -24.83 108.30 -55.72
N PRO A 452 -25.12 108.60 -57.00
CA PRO A 452 -24.26 108.21 -58.14
C PRO A 452 -22.94 108.99 -58.28
N GLN A 453 -22.66 109.97 -57.42
CA GLN A 453 -21.40 110.72 -57.44
C GLN A 453 -20.27 110.09 -56.60
N ILE A 454 -20.57 109.06 -55.79
CA ILE A 454 -19.59 108.38 -54.96
C ILE A 454 -18.91 107.30 -55.80
N ARG A 455 -17.63 107.50 -56.15
CA ARG A 455 -16.84 106.51 -56.89
C ARG A 455 -16.62 105.27 -56.01
N THR A 456 -16.94 104.10 -56.56
CA THR A 456 -16.56 102.82 -55.99
C THR A 456 -15.05 102.66 -56.03
N PHE A 457 -14.44 102.41 -54.87
CA PHE A 457 -13.06 101.93 -54.82
C PHE A 457 -13.05 100.47 -55.30
N ASN A 458 -12.35 100.21 -56.40
CA ASN A 458 -11.99 98.84 -56.83
C ASN A 458 -10.73 98.39 -56.10
#